data_AF-A0A669PAN2-F1
#
_entry.id   AF-A0A669PAN2-F1
#
_cell.length_a   1.000
_cell.length_b   1.000
_cell.length_c   1.000
_cell.angle_alpha   90.00
_cell.angle_beta   90.00
_cell.angle_gamma   90.00
#
_symmetry.space_group_name_H-M   'P 1'
#
loop_
_entity.id
_entity.type
_entity.pdbx_description
1 polymer ?
#
loop_
_entity_poly.entity_id
_entity_poly.type
_entity_poly.pdbx_seq_one_letter_code
_entity_poly.pdbx_strand_id
1 'polypeptide(L)'
;MLTIQSWLSFYSTNYACVGKLVGRFYDENGAPTEALRQAEAAIEEGLKFQKGKEQFPPCNSEWSSAKGSRFWCSKQSGGVNRDWTGVPRKLYRPGSRGSHCVCVRTSGPPWGQQGSAQHSDRGDLDNPHLQEYDGCHPQ
;
A
#
# COMPACT_ATOMS: atom_id res chain seq x y z
N MET A 1 9.19 2.71 11.25
CA MET A 1 8.58 1.76 12.20
C MET A 1 8.46 0.34 11.66
N LEU A 2 8.00 0.12 10.42
CA LEU A 2 7.88 -1.24 9.85
C LEU A 2 9.18 -2.06 9.85
N THR A 3 10.34 -1.42 9.62
CA THR A 3 11.64 -2.09 9.73
C THR A 3 11.88 -2.63 11.15
N ILE A 4 11.54 -1.85 12.18
CA ILE A 4 11.66 -2.27 13.59
C ILE A 4 10.70 -3.43 13.88
N GLN A 5 9.48 -3.41 13.34
CA GLN A 5 8.55 -4.54 13.44
C GLN A 5 9.12 -5.81 12.80
N SER A 6 9.79 -5.69 11.65
CA SER A 6 10.46 -6.81 11.00
C SER A 6 11.58 -7.39 11.87
N TRP A 7 12.41 -6.55 12.47
CA TRP A 7 13.42 -6.97 13.45
C TRP A 7 12.81 -7.66 14.67
N LEU A 8 11.74 -7.07 15.24
CA LEU A 8 11.04 -7.66 16.39
C LEU A 8 10.49 -9.05 16.04
N SER A 9 9.82 -9.19 14.89
CA SER A 9 9.31 -10.47 14.41
C SER A 9 10.44 -11.47 14.25
N PHE A 10 11.53 -11.09 13.57
CA PHE A 10 12.69 -11.94 13.38
C PHE A 10 13.24 -12.46 14.72
N TYR A 11 13.50 -11.58 15.69
CA TYR A 11 14.05 -12.02 16.97
C TYR A 11 13.05 -12.85 17.80
N SER A 12 11.76 -12.49 17.78
CA SER A 12 10.73 -13.24 18.51
C SER A 12 10.51 -14.66 17.97
N THR A 13 10.76 -14.88 16.67
CA THR A 13 10.62 -16.19 16.04
C THR A 13 11.88 -17.03 16.21
N ASN A 14 13.06 -16.41 16.16
CA ASN A 14 14.35 -17.14 16.13
C ASN A 14 15.00 -17.32 17.51
N TYR A 15 14.53 -16.63 18.54
CA TYR A 15 15.13 -16.66 19.87
C TYR A 15 14.05 -16.77 20.97
N ALA A 16 14.39 -17.45 22.06
CA ALA A 16 13.53 -17.52 23.24
C ALA A 16 13.43 -16.13 23.90
N CYS A 17 12.21 -15.67 24.15
CA CYS A 17 11.97 -14.43 24.87
C CYS A 17 12.24 -14.64 26.37
N VAL A 18 13.25 -13.93 26.91
CA VAL A 18 13.64 -14.05 28.33
C VAL A 18 13.01 -12.98 29.24
N GLY A 19 12.37 -11.96 28.66
CA GLY A 19 11.74 -10.88 29.43
C GLY A 19 11.59 -9.59 28.65
N LYS A 20 11.13 -8.53 29.33
CA LYS A 20 10.98 -7.17 28.79
C LYS A 20 12.08 -6.26 29.31
N LEU A 21 12.54 -5.35 28.47
CA LEU A 21 13.54 -4.36 28.84
C LEU A 21 12.87 -3.12 29.43
N VAL A 22 13.19 -2.82 30.70
CA VAL A 22 12.80 -1.56 31.36
C VAL A 22 13.47 -0.39 30.63
N GLY A 23 12.68 0.62 30.24
CA GLY A 23 13.14 1.79 29.51
C GLY A 23 12.05 2.42 28.66
N ARG A 24 12.39 2.80 27.42
CA ARG A 24 11.52 3.61 26.54
C ARG A 24 10.15 3.00 26.27
N PHE A 25 10.06 1.67 26.19
CA PHE A 25 8.83 0.97 25.79
C PHE A 25 8.09 0.31 26.94
N TYR A 26 8.81 -0.11 27.99
CA TYR A 26 8.24 -0.75 29.18
C TYR A 26 8.78 -0.12 30.45
N ASP A 27 7.94 0.06 31.47
CA ASP A 27 8.35 0.59 32.77
C ASP A 27 8.95 -0.50 33.70
N GLU A 28 9.29 -0.12 34.93
CA GLU A 28 9.85 -1.01 35.96
C GLU A 28 8.92 -2.18 36.33
N ASN A 29 7.60 -2.03 36.11
CA ASN A 29 6.59 -3.08 36.32
C ASN A 29 6.36 -3.93 35.06
N GLY A 30 7.08 -3.65 33.97
CA GLY A 30 6.88 -4.28 32.67
C GLY A 30 5.60 -3.84 31.95
N ALA A 31 4.98 -2.74 32.39
CA ALA A 31 3.78 -2.18 31.77
C ALA A 31 4.16 -1.36 30.51
N PRO A 32 3.30 -1.37 29.47
CA PRO A 32 3.55 -0.63 28.24
C PRO A 32 3.50 0.89 28.51
N THR A 33 4.51 1.60 28.01
CA THR A 33 4.55 3.06 28.04
C THR A 33 3.74 3.66 26.88
N GLU A 34 3.48 4.96 26.95
CA GLU A 34 2.86 5.70 25.83
C GLU A 34 3.69 5.64 24.55
N ALA A 35 5.03 5.63 24.66
CA ALA A 35 5.91 5.51 23.50
C ALA A 35 5.73 4.16 22.78
N LEU A 36 5.41 3.08 23.50
CA LEU A 36 5.09 1.79 22.88
C LEU A 36 3.75 1.85 22.14
N ARG A 37 2.71 2.45 22.73
CA ARG A 37 1.41 2.61 22.05
C ARG A 37 1.54 3.41 20.75
N GLN A 38 2.31 4.50 20.77
CA GLN A 38 2.58 5.30 19.58
C GLN A 38 3.36 4.51 18.52
N ALA A 39 4.34 3.71 18.94
CA ALA A 39 5.09 2.85 18.06
C ALA A 39 4.20 1.80 17.38
N GLU A 40 3.35 1.13 18.16
CA GLU A 40 2.38 0.14 17.67
C GLU A 40 1.38 0.76 16.68
N ALA A 41 0.83 1.94 17.00
CA ALA A 41 -0.06 2.67 16.12
C ALA A 41 0.61 3.03 14.77
N ALA A 42 1.86 3.51 14.81
CA ALA A 42 2.63 3.81 13.60
C ALA A 42 2.98 2.55 12.78
N ILE A 43 3.15 1.40 13.43
CA ILE A 43 3.31 0.11 12.74
C ILE A 43 2.01 -0.29 12.05
N GLU A 44 0.88 -0.20 12.74
CA GLU A 44 -0.44 -0.53 12.17
C GLU A 44 -0.76 0.35 10.96
N GLU A 45 -0.54 1.66 11.06
CA GLU A 45 -0.72 2.60 9.95
C GLU A 45 0.20 2.25 8.77
N GLY A 46 1.48 1.95 9.05
CA GLY A 46 2.43 1.52 8.04
C GLY A 46 1.99 0.24 7.30
N LEU A 47 1.45 -0.74 8.02
CA LEU A 47 0.96 -2.00 7.43
C LEU A 47 -0.26 -1.76 6.55
N LYS A 48 -1.20 -0.91 6.97
CA LYS A 48 -2.34 -0.47 6.15
C LYS A 48 -1.86 0.20 4.86
N PHE A 49 -0.84 1.06 4.97
CA PHE A 49 -0.25 1.74 3.82
C PHE A 49 0.46 0.78 2.86
N GLN A 50 1.19 -0.23 3.37
CA GLN A 50 1.82 -1.26 2.53
C GLN A 50 0.79 -2.09 1.78
N LYS A 51 -0.26 -2.59 2.45
CA LYS A 51 -1.36 -3.31 1.78
C LYS A 51 -2.02 -2.47 0.69
N GLY A 52 -2.24 -1.19 0.94
CA GLY A 52 -2.77 -0.27 -0.06
C GLY A 52 -1.84 -0.08 -1.27
N LYS A 53 -0.52 -0.10 -1.07
CA LYS A 53 0.47 -0.06 -2.17
C LYS A 53 0.52 -1.36 -2.98
N GLU A 54 0.27 -2.50 -2.36
CA GLU A 54 0.20 -3.78 -3.08
C GLU A 54 -1.05 -3.85 -3.97
N GLN A 55 -2.19 -3.39 -3.45
CA GLN A 55 -3.44 -3.29 -4.21
C GLN A 55 -3.35 -2.26 -5.34
N PHE A 56 -2.89 -1.06 -5.01
CA PHE A 56 -2.84 0.09 -5.91
C PHE A 56 -1.43 0.69 -5.93
N PRO A 57 -0.48 0.03 -6.63
CA PRO A 57 0.89 0.52 -6.69
C PRO A 57 0.96 1.87 -7.40
N PRO A 58 1.83 2.80 -6.97
CA PRO A 58 1.97 4.09 -7.64
C PRO A 58 2.38 3.94 -9.11
N CYS A 59 1.89 4.83 -9.96
CA CYS A 59 2.32 4.92 -11.36
C CYS A 59 3.79 5.34 -11.46
N ASN A 60 4.41 5.01 -12.60
CA ASN A 60 5.58 5.77 -13.04
C ASN A 60 5.11 7.12 -13.57
N SER A 61 5.96 8.15 -13.44
CA SER A 61 5.64 9.50 -13.85
C SER A 61 6.85 10.20 -14.46
N GLU A 62 6.62 10.95 -15.53
CA GLU A 62 7.58 11.88 -16.11
C GLU A 62 6.92 13.25 -16.22
N TRP A 63 7.71 14.32 -16.14
CA TRP A 63 7.23 15.67 -16.39
C TRP A 63 8.20 16.40 -17.31
N SER A 64 7.64 17.18 -18.24
CA SER A 64 8.41 18.12 -19.04
C SER A 64 7.61 19.40 -19.23
N SER A 65 8.30 20.53 -19.41
CA SER A 65 7.64 21.82 -19.66
C SER A 65 6.79 21.82 -20.93
N ALA A 66 7.21 21.08 -21.97
CA ALA A 66 6.51 21.03 -23.25
C ALA A 66 5.28 20.12 -23.26
N LYS A 67 5.29 19.01 -22.51
CA LYS A 67 4.24 17.97 -22.56
C LYS A 67 3.43 17.83 -21.27
N GLY A 68 3.83 18.53 -20.21
CA GLY A 68 3.25 18.36 -18.87
C GLY A 68 3.62 17.02 -18.23
N SER A 69 2.78 16.56 -17.30
CA SER A 69 2.95 15.28 -16.61
C SER A 69 2.39 14.12 -17.44
N ARG A 70 3.13 13.03 -17.53
CA ARG A 70 2.68 11.77 -18.11
C ARG A 70 2.84 10.64 -17.10
N PHE A 71 1.85 9.77 -17.04
CA PHE A 71 1.83 8.59 -16.17
C PHE A 71 1.75 7.32 -17.01
N TRP A 72 2.39 6.26 -16.54
CA TRP A 72 2.25 4.93 -17.12
C TRP A 72 2.44 3.84 -16.08
N CYS A 73 2.00 2.64 -16.43
CA CYS A 73 2.12 1.45 -15.63
C CYS A 73 2.98 0.41 -16.35
N SER A 74 3.78 -0.31 -15.59
CA SER A 74 4.60 -1.44 -16.03
C SER A 74 4.66 -2.48 -14.92
N LYS A 75 5.20 -3.68 -15.23
CA LYS A 75 5.45 -4.73 -14.22
C LYS A 75 6.30 -4.27 -13.04
N GLN A 76 7.04 -3.18 -13.21
CA GLN A 76 7.72 -2.45 -12.15
C GLN A 76 7.23 -1.00 -12.14
N SER A 77 6.48 -0.61 -11.12
CA SER A 77 6.00 0.77 -10.92
C SER A 77 5.94 1.07 -9.43
N GLY A 78 6.32 2.30 -9.03
CA GLY A 78 6.21 2.72 -7.62
C GLY A 78 7.03 1.90 -6.62
N GLY A 79 8.10 1.24 -7.09
CA GLY A 79 8.94 0.34 -6.28
C GLY A 79 8.35 -1.05 -6.03
N VAL A 80 7.26 -1.41 -6.73
CA VAL A 80 6.58 -2.71 -6.61
C VAL A 80 6.78 -3.52 -7.90
N ASN A 81 7.28 -4.75 -7.76
CA ASN A 81 7.38 -5.74 -8.84
C ASN A 81 6.15 -6.65 -8.83
N ARG A 82 5.56 -6.87 -10.01
CA ARG A 82 4.30 -7.61 -10.19
C ARG A 82 4.24 -8.26 -11.57
N ASP A 83 3.34 -9.22 -11.73
CA ASP A 83 3.14 -10.02 -12.94
C ASP A 83 2.21 -9.38 -13.99
N TRP A 84 1.45 -8.35 -13.60
CA TRP A 84 0.55 -7.57 -14.47
C TRP A 84 1.01 -6.12 -14.69
N THR A 85 0.55 -5.49 -15.77
CA THR A 85 0.87 -4.09 -16.10
C THR A 85 -0.25 -3.13 -15.71
N GLY A 86 -1.48 -3.37 -16.18
CA GLY A 86 -2.65 -2.55 -15.86
C GLY A 86 -2.59 -1.12 -16.42
N VAL A 87 -3.49 -0.26 -15.93
CA VAL A 87 -3.68 1.10 -16.44
C VAL A 87 -3.59 2.17 -15.34
N PRO A 88 -3.12 3.39 -15.65
CA PRO A 88 -3.16 4.51 -14.72
C PRO A 88 -4.59 4.94 -14.40
N ARG A 89 -4.88 5.15 -13.11
CA ARG A 89 -6.13 5.77 -12.61
C ARG A 89 -5.83 6.76 -11.50
N LYS A 90 -6.73 7.74 -11.32
CA LYS A 90 -6.76 8.66 -10.19
C LYS A 90 -7.43 7.95 -9.02
N LEU A 91 -6.72 7.71 -7.92
CA LEU A 91 -7.28 7.18 -6.68
C LEU A 91 -7.53 8.33 -5.70
N TYR A 92 -8.77 8.47 -5.24
CA TYR A 92 -9.16 9.46 -4.24
C TYR A 92 -9.27 8.81 -2.86
N ARG A 93 -8.64 9.43 -1.85
CA ARG A 93 -8.81 9.00 -0.47
C ARG A 93 -9.82 9.91 0.23
N PRO A 94 -10.79 9.36 0.97
CA PRO A 94 -11.67 10.16 1.82
C PRO A 94 -10.86 11.10 2.70
N GLY A 95 -11.23 12.38 2.72
CA GLY A 95 -10.54 13.42 3.49
C GLY A 95 -9.29 14.03 2.85
N SER A 96 -8.81 13.51 1.70
CA SER A 96 -7.71 14.12 0.94
C SER A 96 -8.22 15.12 -0.10
N ARG A 97 -7.49 16.22 -0.33
CA ARG A 97 -7.85 17.25 -1.33
C ARG A 97 -7.43 16.93 -2.77
N GLY A 98 -6.80 15.77 -3.02
CA GLY A 98 -6.25 15.44 -4.33
C GLY A 98 -6.23 13.95 -4.60
N SER A 99 -6.04 13.58 -5.86
CA SER A 99 -5.87 12.19 -6.29
C SER A 99 -4.40 11.81 -6.37
N HIS A 100 -4.12 10.52 -6.18
CA HIS A 100 -2.82 9.94 -6.53
C HIS A 100 -2.95 9.07 -7.78
N CYS A 101 -1.90 9.05 -8.62
CA CYS A 101 -1.85 8.08 -9.71
C CYS A 101 -1.52 6.69 -9.17
N VAL A 102 -2.37 5.72 -9.48
CA VAL A 102 -2.15 4.31 -9.18
C VAL A 102 -2.32 3.45 -10.42
N CYS A 103 -1.60 2.34 -10.47
CA CYS A 103 -1.80 1.31 -11.46
C CYS A 103 -2.92 0.37 -11.02
N VAL A 104 -3.84 0.09 -11.93
CA VAL A 104 -5.05 -0.69 -11.68
C VAL A 104 -5.10 -1.86 -12.64
N ARG A 105 -5.29 -3.06 -12.09
CA ARG A 105 -5.38 -4.28 -12.87
C ARG A 105 -6.70 -4.30 -13.62
N THR A 106 -6.64 -4.70 -14.89
CA THR A 106 -7.79 -4.65 -15.81
C THR A 106 -8.42 -6.02 -16.06
N SER A 107 -7.85 -7.09 -15.51
CA SER A 107 -8.32 -8.47 -15.70
C SER A 107 -8.19 -9.30 -14.43
N GLY A 108 -8.91 -10.41 -14.35
CA GLY A 108 -8.91 -11.29 -13.19
C GLY A 108 -9.89 -10.87 -12.09
N PRO A 109 -9.92 -11.62 -10.98
CA PRO A 109 -10.72 -11.28 -9.80
C PRO A 109 -10.20 -10.00 -9.12
N PRO A 110 -11.05 -9.14 -8.56
CA PRO A 110 -10.64 -7.99 -7.77
C PRO A 110 -9.71 -8.35 -6.60
N TRP A 111 -8.87 -7.39 -6.20
CA TRP A 111 -7.98 -7.52 -5.05
C TRP A 111 -8.82 -7.74 -3.77
N GLY A 112 -8.55 -8.85 -3.07
CA GLY A 112 -9.31 -9.29 -1.89
C GLY A 112 -10.46 -10.26 -2.19
N GLN A 113 -10.78 -10.53 -3.47
CA GLN A 113 -11.80 -11.51 -3.88
C GLN A 113 -11.22 -12.60 -4.80
N GLN A 114 -9.93 -12.92 -4.66
CA GLN A 114 -9.21 -13.87 -5.52
C GLN A 114 -9.82 -15.29 -5.53
N GLY A 115 -10.60 -15.67 -4.52
CA GLY A 115 -11.30 -16.95 -4.44
C GLY A 115 -12.79 -16.91 -4.79
N SER A 116 -13.33 -15.76 -5.21
CA SER A 116 -14.74 -15.67 -5.64
C SER A 116 -14.91 -16.22 -7.05
N ALA A 117 -15.85 -17.15 -7.24
CA ALA A 117 -16.19 -17.67 -8.56
C ALA A 117 -17.02 -16.67 -9.40
N GLN A 118 -17.54 -15.61 -8.78
CA GLN A 118 -18.33 -14.57 -9.45
C GLN A 118 -17.58 -13.24 -9.37
N HIS A 119 -17.03 -12.81 -10.51
CA HIS A 119 -16.44 -11.49 -10.70
C HIS A 119 -16.59 -11.05 -12.16
N SER A 120 -16.56 -9.75 -12.41
CA SER A 120 -16.64 -9.16 -13.76
C SER A 120 -15.42 -9.44 -14.64
N ASP A 121 -14.37 -10.05 -14.06
CA ASP A 121 -13.06 -10.28 -14.70
C ASP A 121 -12.38 -8.98 -15.17
N ARG A 122 -12.74 -7.86 -14.53
CA ARG A 122 -12.21 -6.51 -14.82
C ARG A 122 -11.14 -6.06 -13.84
N GLY A 123 -10.54 -7.00 -13.09
CA GLY A 123 -9.57 -6.71 -12.05
C GLY A 123 -10.13 -5.76 -11.00
N ASP A 124 -9.49 -4.60 -10.85
CA ASP A 124 -9.78 -3.61 -9.80
C ASP A 124 -10.43 -2.33 -10.36
N LEU A 125 -10.85 -2.34 -11.63
CA LEU A 125 -11.40 -1.17 -12.33
C LEU A 125 -12.71 -0.65 -11.72
N ASP A 126 -13.51 -1.54 -11.12
CA ASP A 126 -14.83 -1.20 -10.59
C ASP A 126 -14.77 -0.60 -9.17
N ASN A 127 -13.56 -0.28 -8.67
CA ASN A 127 -13.41 0.37 -7.36
C ASN A 127 -13.98 1.81 -7.40
N PRO A 128 -14.92 2.16 -6.50
CA PRO A 128 -15.65 3.43 -6.55
C PRO A 128 -14.78 4.68 -6.26
N HIS A 129 -13.56 4.48 -5.76
CA HIS A 129 -12.61 5.56 -5.49
C HIS A 129 -11.65 5.85 -6.65
N LEU A 130 -11.79 5.12 -7.76
CA LEU A 130 -11.00 5.31 -8.97
C LEU A 130 -11.72 6.21 -9.97
N GLN A 131 -10.94 7.02 -10.67
CA GLN A 131 -11.39 7.80 -11.82
C GLN A 131 -10.37 7.72 -12.95
N GLU A 132 -10.85 7.84 -14.19
CA GLU A 132 -10.00 7.93 -15.36
C GLU A 132 -9.35 9.31 -15.49
N TYR A 133 -8.26 9.37 -16.26
CA TYR A 133 -7.68 10.64 -16.69
C TYR A 133 -8.46 11.17 -17.90
N ASP A 134 -8.53 12.49 -18.01
CA ASP A 134 -9.18 13.16 -19.13
C ASP A 134 -8.43 12.82 -20.42
N GLY A 135 -9.15 12.47 -21.49
CA GLY A 135 -8.54 12.07 -22.77
C GLY A 135 -7.99 10.63 -22.79
N CYS A 136 -8.40 9.77 -21.85
CA CYS A 136 -8.19 8.32 -21.99
C CYS A 136 -8.99 7.81 -23.19
N HIS A 137 -8.31 7.50 -24.30
CA HIS A 137 -8.95 6.79 -25.41
C HIS A 137 -9.22 5.33 -24.99
N PRO A 138 -10.41 4.79 -25.29
CA PRO A 138 -10.65 3.36 -25.10
C PRO A 138 -9.69 2.58 -26.00
N GLN A 139 -9.05 1.55 -25.43
CA GLN A 139 -8.32 0.53 -26.20
C GLN A 139 -9.26 -0.57 -26.64
#